data_AF-A0A662RMG0-F1
#
_entry.id   AF-A0A662RMG0-F1
#
_cell.length_a   1.000
_cell.length_b   1.000
_cell.length_c   1.000
_cell.angle_alpha   90.00
_cell.angle_beta   90.00
_cell.angle_gamma   90.00
#
_symmetry.space_group_name_H-M   'P 1'
#
loop_
_entity.id
_entity.type
_entity.pdbx_description
1 polymer ?
#
loop_
_entity_poly.entity_id
_entity_poly.type
_entity_poly.pdbx_seq_one_letter_code
_entity_poly.pdbx_strand_id
1 'polypeptide(L)' 'MISTITTTTTTTAATISQATVFGAISVAVLISLLIVKELLDASANERAMFLGKIVSVAVYPLLFTFLTIIVMKVLEVI' A
#
# COMPACT_ATOMS: atom_id res chain seq x y z
N MET A 1 -31.54 -19.45 -11.32
CA MET A 1 -30.76 -18.99 -10.15
C MET A 1 -29.26 -19.34 -10.22
N ILE A 2 -28.84 -20.39 -10.95
CA ILE A 2 -27.43 -20.77 -11.13
C ILE A 2 -26.54 -19.65 -11.72
N SER A 3 -27.04 -18.89 -12.69
CA SER A 3 -26.29 -17.79 -13.34
C SER A 3 -25.92 -16.67 -12.36
N THR A 4 -26.79 -16.34 -11.41
CA THR A 4 -26.51 -15.33 -10.37
C THR A 4 -25.40 -15.82 -9.43
N ILE A 5 -25.45 -17.09 -9.02
CA ILE A 5 -24.40 -17.70 -8.19
C ILE A 5 -23.07 -17.67 -8.94
N THR A 6 -23.03 -18.15 -10.18
CA THR A 6 -21.79 -18.13 -10.97
C THR A 6 -21.28 -16.71 -11.18
N THR A 7 -22.16 -15.75 -11.45
CA THR A 7 -21.77 -14.34 -11.62
C THR A 7 -21.21 -13.78 -10.31
N THR A 8 -21.83 -14.04 -9.16
CA THR A 8 -21.30 -13.56 -7.87
C THR A 8 -19.98 -14.23 -7.52
N THR A 9 -19.81 -15.55 -7.69
CA THR A 9 -18.50 -16.19 -7.43
C THR A 9 -17.41 -15.68 -8.35
N THR A 10 -17.70 -15.48 -9.64
CA THR A 10 -16.69 -14.98 -10.59
C THR A 10 -16.31 -13.53 -10.27
N THR A 11 -17.29 -12.70 -9.90
CA THR A 11 -17.06 -11.30 -9.54
C THR A 11 -16.26 -11.20 -8.23
N THR A 12 -16.58 -12.01 -7.22
CA THR A 12 -15.84 -12.04 -5.95
C THR A 12 -14.41 -12.54 -6.12
N ALA A 13 -14.18 -13.57 -6.95
CA ALA A 13 -12.82 -14.05 -7.24
C ALA A 13 -11.96 -13.00 -7.98
N ALA A 14 -12.57 -12.28 -8.92
CA ALA A 14 -11.90 -11.21 -9.67
C ALA A 14 -11.55 -10.00 -8.79
N THR A 15 -12.41 -9.63 -7.82
CA THR A 15 -12.14 -8.51 -6.91
C THR A 15 -11.06 -8.85 -5.88
N ILE A 16 -11.04 -10.07 -5.34
CA ILE A 16 -9.99 -10.54 -4.41
C ILE A 16 -8.62 -10.57 -5.10
N SER A 17 -8.58 -11.04 -6.35
CA SER A 17 -7.32 -11.11 -7.12
C SER A 17 -6.73 -9.72 -7.33
N GLN A 18 -7.55 -8.72 -7.70
CA GLN A 18 -7.09 -7.34 -7.87
C GLN A 18 -6.66 -6.70 -6.55
N ALA A 19 -7.42 -6.90 -5.47
CA ALA A 19 -7.09 -6.35 -4.15
C ALA A 19 -5.72 -6.85 -3.65
N THR A 20 -5.39 -8.11 -3.91
CA THR A 20 -4.09 -8.70 -3.55
C THR A 20 -2.93 -8.02 -4.28
N VAL A 21 -3.08 -7.77 -5.58
CA VAL A 21 -2.06 -7.11 -6.41
C VAL A 21 -1.84 -5.66 -5.95
N PHE A 22 -2.92 -4.89 -5.76
CA PHE A 22 -2.81 -3.50 -5.28
C PHE A 22 -2.23 -3.41 -3.87
N GLY A 23 -2.56 -4.36 -2.98
CA GLY A 23 -1.95 -4.46 -1.66
C GLY A 23 -0.43 -4.68 -1.74
N ALA A 24 0.01 -5.63 -2.55
CA ALA A 24 1.45 -5.91 -2.74
C ALA A 24 2.20 -4.70 -3.33
N ILE A 25 1.63 -4.04 -4.34
CA ILE A 25 2.24 -2.84 -4.95
C ILE A 25 2.32 -1.71 -3.93
N SER A 26 1.25 -1.49 -3.14
CA SER A 26 1.24 -0.45 -2.09
C SER A 26 2.38 -0.64 -1.09
N VAL A 27 2.62 -1.87 -0.64
CA VAL A 27 3.74 -2.21 0.27
C VAL A 27 5.09 -1.94 -0.40
N ALA A 28 5.28 -2.38 -1.63
CA ALA A 28 6.53 -2.16 -2.36
C ALA A 28 6.85 -0.67 -2.55
N VAL A 29 5.83 0.13 -2.87
CA VAL A 29 5.96 1.59 -3.00
C VAL A 29 6.26 2.25 -1.65
N LEU A 30 5.61 1.80 -0.57
CA LEU A 30 5.88 2.30 0.79
C LEU A 30 7.34 2.05 1.18
N ILE A 31 7.84 0.83 0.99
CA ILE A 31 9.24 0.47 1.30
C ILE A 31 10.19 1.34 0.47
N SER A 32 9.92 1.50 -0.82
CA SER A 32 10.74 2.31 -1.73
C SER A 32 10.79 3.79 -1.29
N LEU A 33 9.65 4.38 -0.94
CA LEU A 33 9.56 5.76 -0.46
C LEU A 33 10.28 5.95 0.88
N LEU A 34 10.21 4.97 1.80
CA LEU A 34 10.94 5.02 3.06
C LEU A 34 12.45 4.98 2.85
N ILE A 35 12.95 4.12 1.95
CA ILE A 35 14.36 4.08 1.58
C ILE A 35 14.79 5.43 1.01
N VAL A 36 14.03 5.98 0.05
CA VAL A 36 14.32 7.28 -0.55
C VAL A 36 14.31 8.39 0.52
N LYS A 37 13.30 8.43 1.40
CA LYS A 37 13.26 9.39 2.51
C LYS A 37 14.53 9.32 3.35
N GLU A 38 14.94 8.13 3.77
CA GLU A 38 16.12 7.93 4.62
C GLU A 38 17.42 8.38 3.93
N LEU A 39 17.56 8.08 2.64
CA LEU A 39 18.70 8.53 1.83
C LEU A 39 18.73 10.06 1.64
N LEU A 40 17.55 10.68 1.52
CA LEU A 40 17.44 12.13 1.39
C LEU A 40 17.69 12.85 2.73
N ASP A 41 17.25 12.26 3.84
CA ASP A 41 17.50 12.78 5.19
C ASP A 41 18.99 12.72 5.54
N ALA A 42 19.68 11.65 5.10
CA ALA A 42 21.12 11.51 5.24
C ALA A 42 21.92 12.46 4.33
N SER A 43 21.29 13.02 3.29
CA SER A 43 21.92 13.95 2.36
C SER A 43 21.87 15.37 2.93
N ALA A 44 23.03 15.92 3.30
CA ALA A 44 23.17 17.30 3.82
C ALA A 44 22.89 18.40 2.77
N ASN A 45 22.22 18.08 1.66
CA ASN A 45 21.94 18.99 0.56
C ASN A 45 20.57 19.64 0.74
N GLU A 46 20.50 20.97 0.62
CA GLU A 46 19.30 21.75 0.94
C GLU A 46 18.10 21.39 0.03
N ARG A 47 18.38 21.02 -1.23
CA ARG A 47 17.37 20.47 -2.15
C ARG A 47 16.89 19.08 -1.73
N ALA A 48 17.79 18.24 -1.21
CA ALA A 48 17.43 16.90 -0.73
C ALA A 48 16.54 16.98 0.52
N MET A 49 16.77 17.95 1.41
CA MET A 49 15.91 18.19 2.57
C MET A 49 14.47 18.59 2.16
N PHE A 50 14.30 19.43 1.12
CA PHE A 50 12.98 19.80 0.61
C PHE A 50 12.24 18.60 -0.01
N LEU A 51 12.93 17.80 -0.81
CA LEU A 51 12.37 16.57 -1.38
C LEU A 51 12.04 15.55 -0.27
N GLY A 52 12.85 15.45 0.78
CA GLY A 52 12.60 14.59 1.94
C GLY A 52 11.31 14.95 2.66
N LYS A 53 11.02 16.26 2.81
CA LYS A 53 9.73 16.75 3.36
C LYS A 53 8.53 16.35 2.50
N ILE A 54 8.63 16.48 1.17
CA ILE A 54 7.54 16.10 0.25
C ILE A 54 7.31 14.58 0.31
N VAL A 55 8.38 13.80 0.26
CA VAL A 55 8.31 12.34 0.39
C VAL A 55 7.68 11.96 1.73
N SER A 56 8.03 12.65 2.82
CA SER A 56 7.45 12.40 4.14
C SER A 56 5.93 12.61 4.16
N VAL A 57 5.39 13.58 3.43
CA VAL A 57 3.93 13.78 3.30
C VAL A 57 3.27 12.62 2.56
N ALA A 58 3.92 12.07 1.53
CA ALA A 58 3.42 10.91 0.79
C ALA A 58 3.51 9.60 1.59
N VAL A 59 4.46 9.49 2.52
CA VAL A 59 4.63 8.29 3.38
C VAL A 59 3.46 8.11 4.35
N TYR A 60 2.92 9.19 4.93
CA TYR A 60 1.80 9.10 5.89
C TYR A 60 0.55 8.36 5.37
N PRO A 61 -0.04 8.70 4.21
CA PRO A 61 -1.19 7.97 3.67
C PRO A 61 -0.86 6.53 3.26
N LEU A 62 0.37 6.26 2.78
CA LEU A 62 0.78 4.89 2.47
C LEU A 62 0.93 4.04 3.74
N LEU A 63 1.49 4.59 4.82
CA LEU A 63 1.55 3.92 6.12
C LEU A 63 0.15 3.63 6.67
N PHE A 64 -0.78 4.57 6.54
CA PHE A 64 -2.18 4.34 6.94
C PHE A 64 -2.82 3.18 6.15
N THR A 65 -2.59 3.15 4.84
CA THR A 65 -3.08 2.06 3.97
C THR A 65 -2.47 0.72 4.38
N PHE A 66 -1.16 0.69 4.63
CA PHE A 66 -0.45 -0.50 5.11
C PHE A 66 -0.97 -1.01 6.45
N LEU A 67 -1.20 -0.11 7.41
CA LEU A 67 -1.75 -0.45 8.72
C LEU A 67 -3.16 -1.03 8.59
N THR A 68 -3.98 -0.45 7.71
CA THR A 68 -5.32 -0.98 7.39
C THR A 68 -5.24 -2.40 6.83
N ILE A 69 -4.30 -2.68 5.92
CA ILE A 69 -4.08 -4.02 5.37
C ILE A 69 -3.68 -5.00 6.47
N ILE A 70 -2.76 -4.62 7.37
CA ILE A 70 -2.35 -5.46 8.49
C ILE A 70 -3.54 -5.76 9.41
N VAL A 71 -4.33 -4.76 9.80
CA VAL A 71 -5.50 -4.96 10.67
C VAL A 71 -6.49 -5.92 10.04
N MET A 72 -6.80 -5.75 8.75
CA MET A 72 -7.67 -6.66 8.02
C MET A 72 -7.11 -8.08 7.96
N LYS A 73 -5.79 -8.23 7.72
CA LYS A 73 -5.14 -9.55 7.69
C LYS A 73 -5.15 -10.24 9.06
N VAL A 74 -4.98 -9.49 10.14
CA VAL A 74 -5.06 -10.03 11.50
C VAL A 74 -6.50 -10.46 11.83
N LEU A 75 -7.50 -9.66 11.45
CA LEU A 75 -8.91 -10.03 11.61
C LEU A 75 -9.34 -11.23 10.76
N GLU A 76 -8.71 -11.45 9.60
CA GLU A 76 -8.98 -12.62 8.76
C GLU A 76 -8.41 -13.92 9.36
N VAL A 77 -7.36 -13.81 10.18
CA VAL A 77 -6.66 -14.96 10.78
C VAL A 77 -7.25 -15.35 12.15
N ILE A 78 -7.86 -14.41 12.88
CA ILE A 78 -8.53 -14.63 14.17
C ILE A 78 -9.96 -15.13 13.93
#